data_AF-A0A2X3JNX8-F1
#
_entry.id   AF-A0A2X3JNX8-F1
#
_cell.length_a   1.000
_cell.length_b   1.000
_cell.length_c   1.000
_cell.angle_alpha   90.00
_cell.angle_beta   90.00
_cell.angle_gamma   90.00
#
_symmetry.space_group_name_H-M   'P 1'
#
loop_
_entity.id
_entity.type
_entity.pdbx_description
1 polymer ?
#
loop_
_entity_poly.entity_id
_entity_poly.type
_entity_poly.pdbx_seq_one_letter_code
_entity_poly.pdbx_strand_id
1 'polypeptide(L)' 'MTLAGFKPAGVLCELTNDDGTMARAPECIEFANKHNMALVTIEDLVAYRQAHERKAS' A
#
# COMPACT_ATOMS: atom_id res chain seq x y z
N MET A 1 -0.66 9.20 -2.80
CA MET A 1 -1.48 10.06 -3.69
C MET A 1 -0.63 11.03 -4.48
N THR A 2 0.22 11.84 -3.83
CA THR A 2 1.13 12.77 -4.51
C THR A 2 2.01 12.12 -5.60
N LEU A 3 2.61 10.96 -5.32
CA LEU A 3 3.45 10.24 -6.30
C LEU A 3 2.69 9.85 -7.57
N ALA A 4 1.35 9.71 -7.51
CA ALA A 4 0.49 9.41 -8.64
C ALA A 4 -0.14 10.67 -9.28
N GLY A 5 0.24 11.88 -8.83
CA GLY A 5 -0.26 13.15 -9.39
C GLY A 5 -1.66 13.59 -8.91
N PHE A 6 -2.23 12.91 -7.90
CA PHE A 6 -3.54 13.26 -7.34
C PHE A 6 -3.44 14.21 -6.14
N LYS A 7 -4.59 14.73 -5.68
CA LYS A 7 -4.71 15.51 -4.44
C LYS A 7 -4.04 14.75 -3.28
N PRO A 8 -3.29 15.41 -2.38
CA PRO A 8 -2.59 14.76 -1.27
C PRO A 8 -3.57 14.37 -0.13
N ALA A 9 -4.59 13.60 -0.45
CA ALA A 9 -5.61 13.11 0.47
C ALA A 9 -6.06 11.71 0.04
N GLY A 10 -6.28 10.82 1.00
CA GLY A 10 -6.75 9.46 0.77
C GLY A 10 -7.51 8.94 1.98
N VAL A 11 -8.32 7.89 1.76
CA VAL A 11 -9.00 7.15 2.83
C VAL A 11 -8.23 5.86 3.07
N LEU A 12 -8.16 5.44 4.33
CA LEU A 12 -7.51 4.21 4.77
C LEU A 12 -8.43 3.49 5.75
N CYS A 13 -8.42 2.17 5.68
CA CYS A 13 -9.08 1.28 6.64
C CYS A 13 -8.29 -0.02 6.72
N GLU A 14 -8.18 -0.57 7.92
CA GLU A 14 -7.50 -1.84 8.17
C GLU A 14 -8.34 -3.03 7.67
N LEU A 15 -7.68 -4.05 7.12
CA LEU A 15 -8.34 -5.26 6.67
C LEU A 15 -8.52 -6.25 7.82
N THR A 16 -9.75 -6.73 8.01
CA THR A 16 -10.10 -7.77 8.97
C THR A 16 -10.61 -9.01 8.23
N ASN A 17 -10.37 -10.18 8.82
CA ASN A 17 -10.99 -11.43 8.41
C ASN A 17 -12.46 -11.45 8.88
N ASP A 18 -13.25 -12.38 8.33
CA ASP A 18 -14.67 -12.54 8.67
C ASP A 18 -14.90 -12.94 10.14
N ASP A 19 -13.89 -13.54 10.79
CA ASP A 19 -13.90 -13.89 12.21
C ASP A 19 -13.54 -12.72 13.13
N GLY A 20 -13.28 -11.53 12.58
CA GLY A 20 -12.91 -10.32 13.31
C GLY A 20 -11.43 -10.23 13.66
N THR A 21 -10.60 -11.22 13.33
CA THR A 21 -9.14 -11.11 13.46
C THR A 21 -8.57 -10.17 12.40
N MET A 22 -7.36 -9.64 12.64
CA MET A 22 -6.68 -8.81 11.65
C MET A 22 -6.09 -9.68 10.54
N ALA A 23 -6.35 -9.31 9.28
CA ALA A 23 -5.73 -9.97 8.13
C ALA A 23 -4.21 -9.80 8.17
N ARG A 24 -3.47 -10.87 7.89
CA ARG A 24 -2.00 -10.86 7.81
C ARG A 24 -1.58 -10.95 6.35
N ALA A 25 -0.27 -11.06 6.11
CA ALA A 25 0.27 -11.01 4.77
C ALA A 25 -0.35 -12.04 3.80
N PRO A 26 -0.57 -13.31 4.18
CA PRO A 26 -1.22 -14.28 3.30
C PRO A 26 -2.64 -13.87 2.91
N GLU A 27 -3.46 -13.43 3.87
CA GLU A 27 -4.84 -13.03 3.63
C GLU A 27 -4.92 -11.73 2.80
N CYS A 28 -4.02 -10.78 3.05
CA CYS A 28 -3.90 -9.57 2.24
C CYS A 28 -3.54 -9.87 0.77
N ILE A 29 -2.68 -10.86 0.51
CA ILE A 29 -2.32 -11.29 -0.85
C ILE A 29 -3.53 -11.90 -1.56
N GLU A 30 -4.25 -12.79 -0.88
CA GLU A 30 -5.46 -13.41 -1.43
C GLU A 30 -6.54 -12.36 -1.72
N PHE A 31 -6.75 -11.43 -0.80
CA PHE A 31 -7.71 -10.33 -0.96
C PHE A 31 -7.34 -9.43 -2.14
N ALA A 32 -6.07 -9.02 -2.24
CA ALA A 32 -5.58 -8.18 -3.33
C ALA A 32 -5.78 -8.85 -4.70
N ASN A 33 -5.46 -10.15 -4.81
CA ASN A 33 -5.67 -10.92 -6.04
C ASN A 33 -7.16 -11.03 -6.41
N LYS A 34 -8.01 -11.36 -5.43
CA LYS A 34 -9.46 -11.52 -5.63
C LYS A 34 -10.11 -10.22 -6.14
N HIS A 35 -9.65 -9.08 -5.65
CA HIS A 35 -10.22 -7.76 -5.96
C HIS A 35 -9.44 -6.98 -7.02
N ASN A 36 -8.42 -7.59 -7.64
CA ASN A 36 -7.52 -6.95 -8.61
C ASN A 36 -6.95 -5.62 -8.09
N MET A 37 -6.46 -5.64 -6.85
CA MET A 37 -5.84 -4.50 -6.19
C MET A 37 -4.32 -4.69 -6.12
N ALA A 38 -3.57 -3.61 -6.29
CA ALA A 38 -2.13 -3.65 -6.08
C ALA A 38 -1.82 -3.82 -4.58
N LEU A 39 -0.92 -4.75 -4.25
CA LEU A 39 -0.36 -4.92 -2.92
C LEU A 39 1.07 -4.37 -2.91
N VAL A 40 1.36 -3.46 -1.99
CA VAL A 40 2.69 -2.86 -1.81
C VAL A 40 2.99 -2.73 -0.33
N THR A 41 4.28 -2.76 0.03
CA THR A 41 4.73 -2.53 1.40
C THR A 41 5.24 -1.09 1.58
N ILE A 42 5.39 -0.68 2.84
CA ILE A 42 6.07 0.59 3.15
C ILE A 42 7.53 0.53 2.72
N GLU A 43 8.19 -0.62 2.84
CA GLU A 43 9.58 -0.82 2.40
C GLU A 43 9.73 -0.56 0.90
N ASP A 44 8.79 -1.07 0.08
CA ASP A 44 8.78 -0.82 -1.36
C ASP A 44 8.65 0.67 -1.67
N LEU A 45 7.80 1.39 -0.94
CA LEU A 45 7.64 2.83 -1.10
C LEU A 45 8.89 3.60 -0.67
N VAL A 46 9.58 3.18 0.40
CA VAL A 46 10.84 3.77 0.83
C VAL A 46 11.90 3.56 -0.26
N ALA A 47 12.08 2.34 -0.73
CA ALA A 47 13.04 2.01 -1.79
C ALA A 47 12.75 2.80 -3.08
N TYR A 48 11.48 2.87 -3.49
CA TYR A 48 11.06 3.64 -4.66
C TYR A 48 11.40 5.13 -4.51
N ARG A 49 11.06 5.75 -3.36
CA ARG A 49 11.35 7.16 -3.13
C ARG A 49 12.85 7.44 -3.10
N GLN A 50 13.66 6.59 -2.49
CA GLN A 50 15.12 6.75 -2.48
C GLN A 50 15.74 6.68 -3.89
N ALA A 51 15.19 5.84 -4.77
CA ALA A 51 15.67 5.70 -6.14
C ALA A 51 15.23 6.85 -7.07
N HIS A 52 14.05 7.43 -6.82
CA HIS A 52 13.42 8.38 -7.74
C HIS A 52 13.40 9.85 -7.26
N GLU A 53 13.53 10.10 -5.97
CA GLU A 53 13.64 11.46 -5.43
C GLU A 53 15.10 11.92 -5.53
N ARG A 54 15.35 12.97 -6.33
CA ARG A 54 16.63 13.67 -6.30
C ARG A 54 16.82 14.27 -4.92
N LYS A 55 17.85 13.83 -4.19
CA LYS A 55 18.36 14.58 -3.04
C LYS A 55 18.68 15.98 -3.53
N ALA A 56 18.01 17.00 -2.98
CA ALA A 56 18.49 18.37 -3.14
C ALA A 56 19.90 18.39 -2.54
N SER A 57 20.89 18.66 -3.39
CA SER A 57 22.27 18.89 -2.94
C SER A 57 22.39 20.26 -2.28
#